data_AF-A0A934E1T4-F1
#
_entry.id   AF-A0A934E1T4-F1
#
_cell.length_a   1.000
_cell.length_b   1.000
_cell.length_c   1.000
_cell.angle_alpha   90.00
_cell.angle_beta   90.00
_cell.angle_gamma   90.00
#
_symmetry.space_group_name_H-M   'P 1'
#
loop_
_entity.id
_entity.type
_entity.pdbx_description
1 polymer ?
#
loop_
_entity_poly.entity_id
_entity_poly.type
_entity_poly.pdbx_seq_one_letter_code
_entity_poly.pdbx_strand_id
1 'polypeptide(L)'
;MSRLRIVVVALLCAAALGGFAVSASHAGQPEIRSSKFFQVDVTNKKIAGTAPYVPTTLQLNLVSVSVDQPQFWPNEAVHLKVVMPGRPGAKITGSLQKRDANKQDLKGVLDAQGLAVLTVMDGAQKKLEVGEYRIDVRSEDGKASGSATFAVVEGTLGAVSLAHDFKQVTSVEELEKASGAWFMGNAAGAGKRWGNGLSFKNEIRVANQPYEGEVRCISRCMLPGCNGVQAGTPKTLKSVKGKIEGTMEVGGHSGPFQIEFVTAKGSVRHQFEGSSHVERDMMLASGGVSWVHRAGLAPYEKTVPVPGRQVFVEKVRSGEDP
;
A
#
# COMPACT_ATOMS: atom_id res chain seq x y z
N MET A 1 65.67 38.50 89.16
CA MET A 1 64.67 37.60 89.79
C MET A 1 63.31 37.77 89.08
N SER A 2 63.23 37.37 87.82
CA SER A 2 62.22 37.89 86.88
C SER A 2 61.81 36.90 85.79
N ARG A 3 61.53 35.64 86.13
CA ARG A 3 61.02 34.64 85.16
C ARG A 3 60.00 33.62 85.68
N LEU A 4 59.36 33.87 86.83
CA LEU A 4 58.45 32.88 87.44
C LEU A 4 57.03 33.36 87.77
N ARG A 5 56.59 34.50 87.21
CA ARG A 5 55.21 35.02 87.41
C ARG A 5 54.39 35.21 86.13
N ILE A 6 54.95 34.89 84.96
CA ILE A 6 54.25 35.04 83.66
C ILE A 6 53.61 33.73 83.20
N VAL A 7 54.02 32.58 83.74
CA VAL A 7 53.54 31.26 83.28
C VAL A 7 52.18 30.87 83.87
N VAL A 8 51.78 31.42 85.02
CA VAL A 8 50.52 31.01 85.70
C VAL A 8 49.30 31.82 85.23
N VAL A 9 49.48 33.02 84.67
CA VAL A 9 48.35 33.81 84.13
C VAL A 9 48.01 33.42 82.68
N ALA A 10 48.97 32.89 81.92
CA ALA A 10 48.74 32.41 80.55
C ALA A 10 47.97 31.07 80.49
N LEU A 11 48.05 30.23 81.53
CA LEU A 11 47.34 28.94 81.59
C LEU A 11 45.89 29.04 82.10
N LEU A 12 45.50 30.15 82.73
CA LEU A 12 44.13 30.37 83.21
C LEU A 12 43.24 31.14 82.22
N CYS A 13 43.81 31.83 81.22
CA CYS A 13 43.03 32.40 80.11
C CYS A 13 42.74 31.37 78.99
N ALA A 14 43.44 30.23 78.96
CA ALA A 14 43.18 29.15 78.01
C ALA A 14 42.04 28.20 78.44
N ALA A 15 41.59 28.27 79.71
CA ALA A 15 40.54 27.41 80.26
C ALA A 15 39.16 28.10 80.40
N ALA A 16 39.06 29.40 80.12
CA ALA A 16 37.80 30.18 80.24
C ALA A 16 37.15 30.54 78.89
N LEU A 17 37.65 30.01 77.78
CA LEU A 17 37.00 30.06 76.45
C LEU A 17 36.49 28.68 76.00
N GLY A 18 36.48 27.70 76.90
CA GLY A 18 35.78 26.42 76.73
C GLY A 18 34.28 26.59 76.92
N GLY A 19 33.58 27.11 75.91
CA GLY A 19 32.15 27.38 76.04
C GLY A 19 31.38 27.65 74.75
N PHE A 20 31.99 27.49 73.57
CA PHE A 20 31.25 27.25 72.34
C PHE A 20 32.06 26.28 71.51
N ALA A 21 31.89 24.99 71.80
CA ALA A 21 32.01 24.01 70.74
C ALA A 21 30.98 24.42 69.69
N VAL A 22 31.40 25.19 68.69
CA VAL A 22 30.75 25.19 67.39
C VAL A 22 30.78 23.72 67.04
N SER A 23 29.64 23.05 67.22
CA SER A 23 29.42 21.75 66.64
C SER A 23 29.82 21.96 65.19
N ALA A 24 30.96 21.41 64.80
CA ALA A 24 31.23 21.14 63.41
C ALA A 24 30.05 20.27 63.03
N SER A 25 29.02 20.92 62.47
CA SER A 25 27.93 20.24 61.82
C SER A 25 28.64 19.24 60.96
N HIS A 26 28.52 17.96 61.29
CA HIS A 26 28.74 16.93 60.30
C HIS A 26 27.87 17.40 59.16
N ALA A 27 28.47 17.99 58.12
CA ALA A 27 27.85 18.07 56.82
C ALA A 27 27.64 16.60 56.51
N GLY A 28 26.46 16.11 56.88
CA GLY A 28 26.14 14.70 56.91
C GLY A 28 26.51 14.18 55.54
N GLN A 29 27.26 13.06 55.51
CA GLN A 29 27.52 12.41 54.23
C GLN A 29 26.19 12.32 53.48
N PRO A 30 26.16 12.77 52.22
CA PRO A 30 24.91 12.90 51.49
C PRO A 30 24.18 11.56 51.51
N GLU A 31 22.99 11.53 52.10
CA GLU A 31 22.18 10.33 52.16
C GLU A 31 21.55 10.13 50.77
N ILE A 32 22.22 9.32 49.94
CA ILE A 32 21.75 9.01 48.60
C ILE A 32 20.70 7.89 48.68
N ARG A 33 19.45 8.22 48.36
CA ARG A 33 18.37 7.23 48.19
C ARG A 33 18.00 7.08 46.72
N SER A 34 17.79 5.84 46.28
CA SER A 34 17.29 5.58 44.93
C SER A 34 15.76 5.59 44.93
N SER A 35 15.18 6.54 44.20
CA SER A 35 13.78 6.50 43.75
C SER A 35 13.62 5.62 42.50
N LYS A 36 12.41 5.52 41.94
CA LYS A 36 12.10 4.79 40.69
C LYS A 36 12.92 5.23 39.48
N PHE A 37 13.33 6.50 39.40
CA PHE A 37 14.06 7.04 38.24
C PHE A 37 15.37 7.76 38.58
N PHE A 38 15.51 8.24 39.81
CA PHE A 38 16.61 9.12 40.22
C PHE A 38 17.26 8.66 41.52
N GLN A 39 18.56 8.89 41.64
CA GLN A 39 19.24 9.00 42.92
C GLN A 39 19.02 10.40 43.47
N VAL A 40 18.46 10.48 44.68
CA VAL A 40 18.16 11.73 45.37
C VAL A 40 19.04 11.82 46.59
N ASP A 41 19.81 12.90 46.67
CA ASP A 41 20.47 13.33 47.89
C ASP A 41 19.41 13.96 48.80
N VAL A 42 19.00 13.19 49.81
CA VAL A 42 17.95 13.57 50.75
C VAL A 42 18.42 14.72 51.64
N THR A 43 19.70 14.75 51.97
CA THR A 43 20.33 15.75 52.84
C THR A 43 20.34 17.11 52.17
N ASN A 44 20.71 17.16 50.89
CA ASN A 44 20.81 18.41 50.13
C ASN A 44 19.56 18.72 49.29
N LYS A 45 18.52 17.87 49.36
CA LYS A 45 17.27 17.95 48.57
C LYS A 45 17.53 18.13 47.06
N LYS A 46 18.49 17.39 46.53
CA LYS A 46 18.93 17.49 45.12
C LYS A 46 18.91 16.12 44.44
N ILE A 47 18.70 16.13 43.14
CA ILE A 47 18.90 14.95 42.30
C ILE A 47 20.41 14.77 42.12
N ALA A 48 20.94 13.67 42.62
CA ALA A 48 22.35 13.31 42.50
C ALA A 48 22.65 12.60 41.17
N GLY A 49 21.65 11.96 40.56
CA GLY A 49 21.79 11.28 39.27
C GLY A 49 20.58 10.42 38.91
N THR A 50 20.69 9.62 37.86
CA THR A 50 19.71 8.58 37.52
C THR A 50 19.90 7.36 38.42
N ALA A 51 18.80 6.66 38.76
CA ALA A 51 18.91 5.41 39.49
C ALA A 51 19.71 4.36 38.66
N PRO A 52 20.54 3.50 39.27
CA PRO A 52 21.51 2.67 38.55
C PRO A 52 20.90 1.74 37.49
N TYR A 53 19.66 1.32 37.70
CA TYR A 53 18.93 0.43 36.80
C TYR A 53 18.21 1.16 35.65
N VAL A 54 18.03 2.47 35.73
CA VAL A 54 17.29 3.24 34.71
C VAL A 54 18.00 3.26 33.36
N PRO A 55 19.32 3.50 33.28
CA PRO A 55 20.03 3.43 32.00
C PRO A 55 19.97 2.05 31.35
N THR A 56 19.76 0.97 32.10
CA THR A 56 19.61 -0.38 31.54
C THR A 56 18.16 -0.72 31.19
N THR A 57 17.17 -0.07 31.81
CA THR A 57 15.74 -0.42 31.66
C THR A 57 14.98 0.55 30.73
N LEU A 58 15.42 1.80 30.63
CA LEU A 58 14.78 2.85 29.84
C LEU A 58 15.78 3.42 28.82
N GLN A 59 15.92 2.69 27.70
CA GLN A 59 16.67 3.16 26.54
C GLN A 59 15.72 3.30 25.35
N LEU A 60 15.74 4.48 24.72
CA LEU A 60 15.05 4.70 23.45
C LEU A 60 16.01 4.35 22.30
N ASN A 61 15.90 3.14 21.78
CA ASN A 61 16.69 2.69 20.62
C ASN A 61 15.91 2.97 19.33
N LEU A 62 16.14 4.14 18.74
CA LEU A 62 15.58 4.51 17.44
C LEU A 62 16.42 3.88 16.32
N VAL A 63 15.96 2.74 15.82
CA VAL A 63 16.56 2.02 14.70
C VAL A 63 15.49 1.77 13.65
N SER A 64 15.73 2.21 12.43
CA SER A 64 14.91 1.87 11.27
C SER A 64 15.79 1.31 10.17
N VAL A 65 15.39 0.16 9.65
CA VAL A 65 16.02 -0.50 8.50
C VAL A 65 14.90 -0.76 7.52
N SER A 66 14.97 -0.15 6.35
CA SER A 66 13.96 -0.30 5.31
C SER A 66 14.62 -0.36 3.95
N VAL A 67 13.94 -0.98 3.00
CA VAL A 67 14.28 -0.87 1.58
C VAL A 67 13.36 0.15 0.90
N ASP A 68 13.71 0.57 -0.31
CA ASP A 68 12.91 1.52 -1.08
C ASP A 68 11.53 0.95 -1.48
N GLN A 69 11.44 -0.35 -1.78
CA GLN A 69 10.21 -1.00 -2.23
C GLN A 69 10.05 -2.39 -1.58
N PRO A 70 8.82 -2.88 -1.35
CA PRO A 70 8.60 -4.23 -0.83
C PRO A 70 8.82 -5.32 -1.89
N GLN A 71 8.77 -4.97 -3.18
CA GLN A 71 8.92 -5.88 -4.32
C GLN A 71 9.79 -5.24 -5.40
N PHE A 72 10.65 -6.04 -6.02
CA PHE A 72 11.57 -5.62 -7.08
C PHE A 72 11.50 -6.54 -8.29
N TRP A 73 11.82 -6.00 -9.45
CA TRP A 73 12.11 -6.78 -10.64
C TRP A 73 13.56 -7.25 -10.70
N PRO A 74 13.86 -8.32 -11.46
CA PRO A 74 15.21 -8.87 -11.55
C PRO A 74 16.29 -7.92 -12.09
N ASN A 75 15.91 -6.81 -12.72
CA ASN A 75 16.79 -5.82 -13.35
C ASN A 75 16.90 -4.50 -12.57
N GLU A 76 16.27 -4.39 -11.39
CA GLU A 76 16.26 -3.18 -10.58
C GLU A 76 17.40 -3.14 -9.55
N ALA A 77 17.69 -1.95 -9.05
CA ALA A 77 18.59 -1.76 -7.91
C ALA A 77 17.79 -1.77 -6.61
N VAL A 78 18.33 -2.42 -5.57
CA VAL A 78 17.75 -2.44 -4.23
C VAL A 78 18.53 -1.46 -3.35
N HIS A 79 17.84 -0.47 -2.81
CA HIS A 79 18.43 0.53 -1.93
C HIS A 79 18.02 0.30 -0.48
N LEU A 80 19.01 0.05 0.36
CA LEU A 80 18.84 -0.08 1.80
C LEU A 80 18.98 1.29 2.46
N LYS A 81 17.98 1.68 3.24
CA LYS A 81 18.00 2.85 4.12
C LYS A 81 18.12 2.41 5.57
N VAL A 82 19.15 2.90 6.26
CA VAL A 82 19.40 2.66 7.69
C VAL A 82 19.37 3.98 8.44
N VAL A 83 18.56 4.07 9.49
CA VAL A 83 18.43 5.26 10.33
C VAL A 83 18.71 4.86 11.78
N MET A 84 19.78 5.41 12.35
CA MET A 84 20.17 5.29 13.76
C MET A 84 20.64 6.67 14.27
N PRO A 85 19.71 7.60 14.58
CA PRO A 85 20.05 8.99 14.90
C PRO A 85 20.98 9.16 16.11
N GLY A 86 20.93 8.21 17.06
CA GLY A 86 21.82 8.20 18.23
C GLY A 86 23.25 7.74 17.94
N ARG A 87 23.61 7.51 16.67
CA ARG A 87 24.88 6.86 16.25
C ARG A 87 25.51 7.54 15.02
N PRO A 88 25.73 8.86 15.03
CA PRO A 88 26.36 9.53 13.89
C PRO A 88 27.76 8.97 13.64
N GLY A 89 28.12 8.76 12.37
CA GLY A 89 29.44 8.25 11.98
C GLY A 89 29.70 6.77 12.32
N ALA A 90 28.73 6.04 12.88
CA ALA A 90 28.96 4.67 13.29
C ALA A 90 29.06 3.72 12.09
N LYS A 91 29.94 2.73 12.19
CA LYS A 91 30.01 1.63 11.23
C LYS A 91 28.86 0.65 11.49
N ILE A 92 28.27 0.18 10.40
CA ILE A 92 27.22 -0.83 10.40
C ILE A 92 27.70 -2.07 9.63
N THR A 93 27.32 -3.23 10.14
CA THR A 93 27.53 -4.53 9.51
C THR A 93 26.18 -5.21 9.33
N GLY A 94 26.05 -6.06 8.34
CA GLY A 94 24.79 -6.75 8.09
C GLY A 94 24.95 -7.97 7.20
N SER A 95 23.85 -8.69 7.02
CA SER A 95 23.76 -9.81 6.10
C SER A 95 22.52 -9.70 5.23
N LEU A 96 22.71 -9.83 3.92
CA LEU A 96 21.67 -10.05 2.94
C LEU A 96 21.54 -11.56 2.71
N GLN A 97 20.32 -12.09 2.83
CA GLN A 97 20.06 -13.51 2.63
C GLN A 97 18.75 -13.71 1.87
N LYS A 98 18.82 -14.50 0.79
CA LYS A 98 17.63 -15.12 0.20
C LYS A 98 17.23 -16.31 1.07
N ARG A 99 15.93 -16.53 1.27
CA ARG A 99 15.38 -17.56 2.17
C ARG A 99 16.06 -18.94 2.07
N ASP A 100 16.48 -19.35 0.87
CA ASP A 100 17.10 -20.66 0.61
C ASP A 100 18.56 -20.59 0.15
N ALA A 101 19.27 -19.47 0.41
CA ALA A 101 20.65 -19.28 -0.07
C ALA A 101 21.62 -18.83 1.02
N ASN A 102 22.89 -18.76 0.62
CA ASN A 102 23.99 -18.31 1.45
C ASN A 102 23.89 -16.81 1.78
N LYS A 103 24.40 -16.45 2.96
CA LYS A 103 24.46 -15.06 3.42
C LYS A 103 25.54 -14.28 2.68
N GLN A 104 25.23 -13.06 2.30
CA GLN A 104 26.17 -12.08 1.77
C GLN A 104 26.36 -10.96 2.80
N ASP A 105 27.61 -10.65 3.12
CA ASP A 105 27.93 -9.60 4.08
C ASP A 105 27.74 -8.20 3.50
N LEU A 106 27.24 -7.30 4.33
CA LEU A 106 27.05 -5.89 4.06
C LEU A 106 27.84 -5.05 5.06
N LYS A 107 28.44 -3.96 4.59
CA LYS A 107 29.13 -2.98 5.41
C LYS A 107 28.76 -1.58 4.97
N GLY A 108 28.67 -0.65 5.92
CA GLY A 108 28.39 0.74 5.65
C GLY A 108 28.80 1.64 6.80
N VAL A 109 28.70 2.94 6.58
CA VAL A 109 28.99 3.97 7.59
C VAL A 109 27.82 4.95 7.58
N LEU A 110 27.30 5.27 8.76
CA LEU A 110 26.28 6.28 8.93
C LEU A 110 26.88 7.68 8.76
N ASP A 111 26.11 8.61 8.22
CA ASP A 111 26.49 10.02 8.12
C ASP A 111 26.44 10.74 9.49
N ALA A 112 26.65 12.06 9.48
CA ALA A 112 26.63 12.89 10.68
C ALA A 112 25.25 12.97 11.36
N GLN A 113 24.20 12.51 10.69
CA GLN A 113 22.81 12.51 11.12
C GLN A 113 22.35 11.09 11.52
N GLY A 114 23.23 10.09 11.41
CA GLY A 114 22.92 8.70 11.70
C GLY A 114 22.14 8.00 10.58
N LEU A 115 22.24 8.48 9.34
CA LEU A 115 21.59 7.90 8.17
C LEU A 115 22.62 7.24 7.24
N ALA A 116 22.26 6.12 6.63
CA ALA A 116 22.96 5.57 5.47
C ALA A 116 21.98 5.11 4.40
N VAL A 117 22.33 5.35 3.14
CA VAL A 117 21.64 4.79 1.98
C VAL A 117 22.67 4.01 1.17
N LEU A 118 22.46 2.70 1.02
CA LEU A 118 23.40 1.77 0.39
C LEU A 118 22.71 1.02 -0.74
N THR A 119 23.35 0.91 -1.89
CA THR A 119 22.91 -0.06 -2.92
C THR A 119 23.42 -1.44 -2.52
N VAL A 120 22.50 -2.35 -2.20
CA VAL A 120 22.85 -3.68 -1.69
C VAL A 120 22.75 -4.77 -2.76
N MET A 121 21.96 -4.53 -3.80
CA MET A 121 21.85 -5.37 -4.98
C MET A 121 21.65 -4.48 -6.21
N ASP A 122 22.20 -4.87 -7.36
CA ASP A 122 22.07 -4.13 -8.61
C ASP A 122 21.78 -5.09 -9.77
N GLY A 123 20.50 -5.13 -10.17
CA GLY A 123 20.00 -5.94 -11.27
C GLY A 123 20.54 -5.56 -12.64
N ALA A 124 21.08 -4.34 -12.81
CA ALA A 124 21.73 -3.92 -14.05
C ALA A 124 23.12 -4.56 -14.21
N GLN A 125 23.83 -4.82 -13.11
CA GLN A 125 25.12 -5.50 -13.12
C GLN A 125 24.97 -7.03 -13.09
N LYS A 126 24.08 -7.53 -12.24
CA LYS A 126 23.80 -8.96 -12.11
C LYS A 126 22.31 -9.15 -11.86
N LYS A 127 21.63 -9.82 -12.79
CA LYS A 127 20.19 -10.13 -12.67
C LYS A 127 19.90 -10.74 -11.29
N LEU A 128 18.97 -10.13 -10.57
CA LEU A 128 18.57 -10.57 -9.24
C LEU A 128 17.79 -11.88 -9.36
N GLU A 129 18.04 -12.81 -8.43
CA GLU A 129 17.29 -14.06 -8.42
C GLU A 129 15.91 -13.86 -7.81
N VAL A 130 14.91 -14.53 -8.37
CA VAL A 130 13.54 -14.50 -7.83
C VAL A 130 13.50 -15.15 -6.45
N GLY A 131 12.79 -14.54 -5.51
CA GLY A 131 12.57 -15.07 -4.17
C GLY A 131 12.42 -14.00 -3.10
N GLU A 132 12.20 -14.46 -1.87
CA GLU A 132 12.13 -13.61 -0.68
C GLU A 132 13.52 -13.41 -0.09
N TYR A 133 13.81 -12.15 0.24
CA TYR A 133 15.07 -11.69 0.80
C TYR A 133 14.86 -11.05 2.16
N ARG A 134 15.87 -11.21 3.01
CA ARG A 134 15.98 -10.57 4.31
C ARG A 134 17.33 -9.89 4.42
N ILE A 135 17.32 -8.66 4.93
CA ILE A 135 18.51 -7.91 5.30
C ILE A 135 18.47 -7.73 6.80
N ASP A 136 19.49 -8.18 7.50
CA ASP A 136 19.73 -7.89 8.91
C ASP A 136 20.89 -6.90 9.02
N VAL A 137 20.73 -5.84 9.81
CA VAL A 137 21.75 -4.80 10.04
C VAL A 137 21.97 -4.64 11.54
N ARG A 138 23.23 -4.48 11.94
CA ARG A 138 23.66 -4.22 13.30
C ARG A 138 24.72 -3.13 13.34
N SER A 139 24.72 -2.33 14.40
CA SER A 139 25.86 -1.46 14.70
C SER A 139 27.08 -2.30 15.12
N GLU A 140 28.29 -1.81 14.85
CA GLU A 140 29.52 -2.51 15.20
C GLU A 140 29.66 -2.78 16.71
N ASP A 141 29.14 -1.90 17.57
CA ASP A 141 29.10 -2.10 19.03
C ASP A 141 28.00 -3.08 19.49
N GLY A 142 27.21 -3.61 18.55
CA GLY A 142 26.18 -4.61 18.77
C GLY A 142 24.93 -4.14 19.51
N LYS A 143 24.82 -2.85 19.85
CA LYS A 143 23.74 -2.30 20.68
C LYS A 143 22.50 -1.86 19.90
N ALA A 144 22.59 -1.75 18.58
CA ALA A 144 21.46 -1.45 17.69
C ALA A 144 21.38 -2.50 16.58
N SER A 145 20.17 -3.02 16.34
CA SER A 145 19.91 -3.96 15.26
C SER A 145 18.52 -3.73 14.67
N GLY A 146 18.37 -3.99 13.38
CA GLY A 146 17.10 -3.97 12.68
C GLY A 146 17.15 -4.86 11.45
N SER A 147 15.99 -5.12 10.86
CA SER A 147 15.89 -5.97 9.67
C SER A 147 14.84 -5.44 8.71
N ALA A 148 15.05 -5.69 7.42
CA ALA A 148 14.07 -5.46 6.37
C ALA A 148 13.89 -6.73 5.54
N THR A 149 12.70 -6.90 4.96
CA THR A 149 12.39 -7.99 4.04
C THR A 149 11.81 -7.44 2.75
N PHE A 150 12.12 -8.08 1.63
CA PHE A 150 11.57 -7.75 0.32
C PHE A 150 11.50 -9.00 -0.55
N ALA A 151 10.80 -8.90 -1.67
CA ALA A 151 10.76 -9.97 -2.65
C ALA A 151 11.28 -9.50 -4.01
N VAL A 152 12.08 -10.33 -4.67
CA VAL A 152 12.34 -10.19 -6.11
C VAL A 152 11.33 -11.09 -6.80
N VAL A 153 10.49 -10.50 -7.64
CA VAL A 153 9.44 -11.23 -8.35
C VAL A 153 9.68 -11.11 -9.85
N GLU A 154 9.70 -12.24 -10.54
CA GLU A 154 9.57 -12.26 -12.00
C GLU A 154 8.07 -12.27 -12.30
N GLY A 155 7.49 -11.08 -12.27
CA GLY A 155 6.07 -10.87 -12.42
C GLY A 155 5.82 -9.46 -12.91
N THR A 156 5.12 -9.34 -14.02
CA THR A 156 4.67 -8.05 -14.51
C THR A 156 3.56 -7.54 -13.60
N LEU A 157 3.68 -6.32 -13.06
CA LEU A 157 2.51 -5.47 -12.88
C LEU A 157 1.79 -5.50 -14.23
N GLY A 158 0.67 -6.26 -14.29
CA GLY A 158 0.08 -6.84 -15.49
C GLY A 158 0.77 -6.46 -16.80
N ALA A 159 1.52 -7.39 -17.40
CA ALA A 159 2.16 -7.19 -18.70
C ALA A 159 1.16 -6.63 -19.68
N VAL A 160 -0.13 -6.94 -19.50
CA VAL A 160 -1.28 -6.38 -20.17
C VAL A 160 -2.13 -5.58 -19.17
N SER A 161 -2.48 -4.35 -19.51
CA SER A 161 -3.40 -3.51 -18.73
C SER A 161 -4.40 -2.81 -19.65
N LEU A 162 -5.44 -2.23 -19.06
CA LEU A 162 -6.42 -1.38 -19.74
C LEU A 162 -6.07 0.09 -19.45
N ALA A 163 -6.07 0.95 -20.47
CA ALA A 163 -5.69 2.35 -20.30
C ALA A 163 -6.79 3.21 -19.66
N HIS A 164 -8.05 2.75 -19.74
CA HIS A 164 -9.21 3.49 -19.26
C HIS A 164 -10.12 2.60 -18.41
N ASP A 165 -10.71 3.19 -17.38
CA ASP A 165 -11.82 2.55 -16.67
C ASP A 165 -13.04 2.42 -17.59
N PHE A 166 -13.78 1.34 -17.41
CA PHE A 166 -14.98 1.09 -18.18
C PHE A 166 -16.17 1.84 -17.60
N LYS A 167 -16.63 2.87 -18.30
CA LYS A 167 -17.89 3.55 -17.99
C LYS A 167 -19.08 2.82 -18.63
N GLN A 168 -20.12 2.54 -17.85
CA GLN A 168 -21.40 2.09 -18.40
C GLN A 168 -22.07 3.24 -19.16
N VAL A 169 -22.45 3.00 -20.42
CA VAL A 169 -23.19 3.95 -21.25
C VAL A 169 -24.54 3.38 -21.65
N THR A 170 -25.44 4.23 -22.13
CA THR A 170 -26.84 3.85 -22.43
C THR A 170 -27.17 3.83 -23.91
N SER A 171 -26.22 4.18 -24.77
CA SER A 171 -26.38 4.18 -26.23
C SER A 171 -25.08 3.87 -26.95
N VAL A 172 -25.20 3.50 -28.22
CA VAL A 172 -24.06 3.21 -29.09
C VAL A 172 -23.29 4.50 -29.40
N GLU A 173 -24.01 5.60 -29.56
CA GLU A 173 -23.44 6.93 -29.84
C GLU A 173 -22.58 7.44 -28.67
N GLU A 174 -22.96 7.11 -27.43
CA GLU A 174 -22.13 7.38 -26.25
C GLU A 174 -20.89 6.48 -26.21
N LEU A 175 -21.02 5.21 -26.58
CA LEU A 175 -19.91 4.25 -26.63
C LEU A 175 -18.84 4.68 -27.65
N GLU A 176 -19.25 5.18 -28.82
CA GLU A 176 -18.35 5.67 -29.86
C GLU A 176 -17.51 6.88 -29.40
N LYS A 177 -18.10 7.76 -28.58
CA LYS A 177 -17.44 9.00 -28.10
C LYS A 177 -16.50 8.76 -26.91
N ALA A 178 -16.70 7.70 -26.14
CA ALA A 178 -15.89 7.38 -24.97
C ALA A 178 -14.56 6.69 -25.36
N SER A 179 -13.55 6.83 -24.50
CA SER A 179 -12.26 6.13 -24.63
C SER A 179 -12.27 4.75 -23.97
N GLY A 180 -13.01 4.60 -22.87
CA GLY A 180 -13.22 3.35 -22.14
C GLY A 180 -14.68 3.26 -21.71
N ALA A 181 -15.46 2.41 -22.38
CA ALA A 181 -16.88 2.27 -22.08
C ALA A 181 -17.43 0.92 -22.50
N TRP A 182 -18.59 0.59 -21.95
CA TRP A 182 -19.33 -0.61 -22.28
C TRP A 182 -20.83 -0.35 -22.25
N PHE A 183 -21.55 -1.17 -23.00
CA PHE A 183 -22.99 -1.08 -23.21
C PHE A 183 -23.58 -2.47 -23.29
N MET A 184 -24.69 -2.71 -22.60
CA MET A 184 -25.49 -3.93 -22.75
C MET A 184 -26.70 -3.63 -23.62
N GLY A 185 -26.72 -4.19 -24.82
CA GLY A 185 -27.88 -4.14 -25.72
C GLY A 185 -28.66 -5.44 -25.76
N ASN A 186 -29.67 -5.54 -26.63
CA ASN A 186 -30.47 -6.75 -26.77
C ASN A 186 -29.61 -7.96 -27.15
N ALA A 187 -29.52 -8.94 -26.25
CA ALA A 187 -28.61 -10.07 -26.42
C ALA A 187 -29.01 -11.04 -27.55
N ALA A 188 -30.26 -10.98 -28.04
CA ALA A 188 -30.75 -11.83 -29.14
C ALA A 188 -30.32 -11.36 -30.54
N GLY A 189 -29.81 -10.13 -30.68
CA GLY A 189 -29.46 -9.54 -31.99
C GLY A 189 -27.95 -9.40 -32.26
N ALA A 190 -27.11 -10.08 -31.46
CA ALA A 190 -25.67 -9.81 -31.44
C ALA A 190 -25.03 -9.98 -32.82
N GLY A 191 -24.17 -9.03 -33.23
CA GLY A 191 -23.40 -9.11 -34.48
C GLY A 191 -23.90 -8.28 -35.68
N LYS A 192 -25.02 -7.54 -35.58
CA LYS A 192 -25.55 -6.72 -36.70
C LYS A 192 -25.07 -5.26 -36.75
N ARG A 193 -23.97 -4.92 -36.06
CA ARG A 193 -23.45 -3.58 -35.64
C ARG A 193 -23.69 -3.37 -34.15
N TRP A 194 -22.88 -2.49 -33.53
CA TRP A 194 -22.92 -2.16 -32.10
C TRP A 194 -24.37 -1.93 -31.67
N GLY A 195 -24.79 -2.51 -30.55
CA GLY A 195 -26.18 -2.36 -30.09
C GLY A 195 -26.87 -3.63 -29.61
N ASN A 196 -26.31 -4.81 -29.85
CA ASN A 196 -26.92 -6.08 -29.43
C ASN A 196 -25.89 -6.99 -28.72
N GLY A 197 -26.12 -7.34 -27.45
CA GLY A 197 -25.16 -8.04 -26.60
C GLY A 197 -24.21 -7.10 -25.84
N LEU A 198 -23.09 -7.62 -25.34
CA LEU A 198 -22.13 -6.88 -24.54
C LEU A 198 -21.13 -6.17 -25.45
N SER A 199 -21.35 -4.89 -25.71
CA SER A 199 -20.46 -4.05 -26.53
C SER A 199 -19.47 -3.32 -25.64
N PHE A 200 -18.22 -3.19 -26.09
CA PHE A 200 -17.15 -2.57 -25.32
C PHE A 200 -16.14 -1.85 -26.22
N LYS A 201 -15.46 -0.87 -25.64
CA LYS A 201 -14.35 -0.14 -26.24
C LYS A 201 -13.33 0.23 -25.17
N ASN A 202 -12.05 -0.01 -25.43
CA ASN A 202 -10.96 0.40 -24.54
C ASN A 202 -9.62 0.46 -25.31
N GLU A 203 -8.53 0.74 -24.59
CA GLU A 203 -7.16 0.61 -25.07
C GLU A 203 -6.39 -0.40 -24.21
N ILE A 204 -5.80 -1.41 -24.85
CA ILE A 204 -4.92 -2.40 -24.23
C ILE A 204 -3.49 -1.89 -24.31
N ARG A 205 -2.82 -1.94 -23.17
CA ARG A 205 -1.40 -1.61 -23.04
C ARG A 205 -0.60 -2.82 -22.63
N VAL A 206 0.63 -2.88 -23.12
CA VAL A 206 1.65 -3.78 -22.60
C VAL A 206 2.87 -3.02 -22.13
N ALA A 207 3.25 -3.21 -20.86
CA ALA A 207 4.31 -2.43 -20.21
C ALA A 207 4.10 -0.91 -20.41
N ASN A 208 2.85 -0.47 -20.25
CA ASN A 208 2.39 0.91 -20.46
C ASN A 208 2.56 1.47 -21.89
N GLN A 209 2.82 0.63 -22.90
CA GLN A 209 2.82 1.00 -24.31
C GLN A 209 1.57 0.45 -25.01
N PRO A 210 0.97 1.15 -26.00
CA PRO A 210 -0.16 0.62 -26.76
C PRO A 210 0.17 -0.74 -27.40
N TYR A 211 -0.67 -1.75 -27.18
CA TYR A 211 -0.48 -3.09 -27.75
C TYR A 211 -0.96 -3.15 -29.20
N GLU A 212 -0.16 -3.76 -30.08
CA GLU A 212 -0.54 -4.03 -31.46
C GLU A 212 -0.47 -5.54 -31.73
N GLY A 213 -1.55 -6.07 -32.32
CA GLY A 213 -1.63 -7.49 -32.64
C GLY A 213 -2.99 -8.10 -32.32
N GLU A 214 -3.05 -9.41 -32.37
CA GLU A 214 -4.27 -10.16 -32.07
C GLU A 214 -4.56 -10.18 -30.56
N VAL A 215 -5.84 -10.03 -30.23
CA VAL A 215 -6.38 -10.10 -28.88
C VAL A 215 -7.58 -11.02 -28.93
N ARG A 216 -7.51 -12.14 -28.21
CA ARG A 216 -8.65 -13.03 -28.02
C ARG A 216 -9.49 -12.49 -26.86
N CYS A 217 -10.71 -12.09 -27.16
CA CYS A 217 -11.69 -11.60 -26.22
C CYS A 217 -12.65 -12.71 -25.81
N ILE A 218 -12.80 -12.91 -24.50
CA ILE A 218 -13.64 -13.96 -23.93
C ILE A 218 -14.60 -13.29 -22.94
N SER A 219 -15.90 -13.44 -23.16
CA SER A 219 -16.93 -13.09 -22.17
C SER A 219 -17.14 -14.28 -21.23
N ARG A 220 -17.29 -14.01 -19.94
CA ARG A 220 -17.49 -15.02 -18.89
C ARG A 220 -18.70 -14.65 -18.05
N CYS A 221 -19.54 -15.63 -17.75
CA CYS A 221 -20.66 -15.46 -16.83
C CYS A 221 -20.22 -15.81 -15.41
N MET A 222 -20.33 -14.82 -14.52
CA MET A 222 -20.00 -14.92 -13.09
C MET A 222 -21.26 -15.12 -12.22
N LEU A 223 -22.41 -15.45 -12.81
CA LEU A 223 -23.60 -15.84 -12.05
C LEU A 223 -23.25 -16.98 -11.09
N PRO A 224 -23.75 -16.99 -9.84
CA PRO A 224 -23.66 -18.16 -8.97
C PRO A 224 -24.19 -19.41 -9.71
N GLY A 225 -23.35 -20.43 -9.85
CA GLY A 225 -23.64 -21.64 -10.64
C GLY A 225 -23.02 -21.66 -12.04
N CYS A 226 -22.74 -20.49 -12.64
CA CYS A 226 -21.92 -20.37 -13.85
C CYS A 226 -20.42 -20.30 -13.53
N ASN A 227 -20.04 -19.67 -12.41
CA ASN A 227 -18.67 -19.66 -11.85
C ASN A 227 -17.55 -19.36 -12.87
N GLY A 228 -17.77 -18.42 -13.80
CA GLY A 228 -16.76 -18.03 -14.80
C GLY A 228 -16.76 -18.86 -16.08
N VAL A 229 -17.81 -19.65 -16.32
CA VAL A 229 -18.04 -20.31 -17.61
C VAL A 229 -18.07 -19.28 -18.74
N GLN A 230 -17.60 -19.70 -19.91
CA GLN A 230 -17.60 -18.86 -21.10
C GLN A 230 -19.04 -18.52 -21.53
N ALA A 231 -19.32 -17.23 -21.70
CA ALA A 231 -20.60 -16.72 -22.17
C ALA A 231 -20.51 -16.39 -23.65
N GLY A 232 -21.04 -17.26 -24.51
CA GLY A 232 -20.96 -17.12 -25.98
C GLY A 232 -19.61 -17.44 -26.58
N THR A 233 -19.46 -17.23 -27.89
CA THR A 233 -18.25 -17.61 -28.65
C THR A 233 -17.14 -16.57 -28.48
N PRO A 234 -15.88 -16.97 -28.19
CA PRO A 234 -14.77 -16.05 -28.08
C PRO A 234 -14.48 -15.42 -29.44
N LYS A 235 -14.08 -14.14 -29.43
CA LYS A 235 -13.75 -13.43 -30.67
C LYS A 235 -12.30 -13.03 -30.66
N THR A 236 -11.60 -13.30 -31.76
CA THR A 236 -10.26 -12.73 -31.99
C THR A 236 -10.43 -11.40 -32.69
N LEU A 237 -9.92 -10.35 -32.08
CA LEU A 237 -9.96 -8.98 -32.56
C LEU A 237 -8.53 -8.49 -32.76
N LYS A 238 -8.34 -7.53 -33.67
CA LYS A 238 -7.04 -6.91 -33.90
C LYS A 238 -6.96 -5.59 -33.14
N SER A 239 -6.00 -5.48 -32.23
CA SER A 239 -5.65 -4.22 -31.58
C SER A 239 -4.74 -3.40 -32.49
N VAL A 240 -5.10 -2.14 -32.73
CA VAL A 240 -4.33 -1.18 -33.54
C VAL A 240 -4.09 0.07 -32.70
N LYS A 241 -2.83 0.44 -32.48
CA LYS A 241 -2.45 1.50 -31.53
C LYS A 241 -3.08 1.31 -30.15
N GLY A 242 -3.13 0.07 -29.66
CA GLY A 242 -3.76 -0.30 -28.39
C GLY A 242 -5.29 -0.35 -28.41
N LYS A 243 -5.98 0.26 -29.39
CA LYS A 243 -7.44 0.31 -29.40
C LYS A 243 -8.05 -1.06 -29.64
N ILE A 244 -8.98 -1.44 -28.77
CA ILE A 244 -9.78 -2.65 -28.86
C ILE A 244 -11.26 -2.29 -28.72
N GLU A 245 -12.07 -2.79 -29.63
CA GLU A 245 -13.52 -2.57 -29.61
C GLU A 245 -14.24 -3.74 -30.25
N GLY A 246 -15.43 -4.05 -29.73
CA GLY A 246 -16.20 -5.18 -30.24
C GLY A 246 -17.47 -5.44 -29.46
N THR A 247 -18.20 -6.46 -29.90
CA THR A 247 -19.46 -6.89 -29.30
C THR A 247 -19.44 -8.41 -29.06
N MET A 248 -19.63 -8.80 -27.80
CA MET A 248 -19.69 -10.19 -27.36
C MET A 248 -21.13 -10.68 -27.30
N GLU A 249 -21.32 -11.94 -27.69
CA GLU A 249 -22.63 -12.61 -27.61
C GLU A 249 -22.81 -13.18 -26.21
N VAL A 250 -23.85 -12.75 -25.49
CA VAL A 250 -24.06 -13.18 -24.10
C VAL A 250 -25.47 -13.73 -23.83
N GLY A 251 -26.32 -13.87 -24.86
CA GLY A 251 -27.75 -14.17 -24.70
C GLY A 251 -28.10 -15.49 -24.00
N GLY A 252 -27.21 -16.48 -24.04
CA GLY A 252 -27.35 -17.74 -23.30
C GLY A 252 -27.13 -17.61 -21.79
N HIS A 253 -26.69 -16.46 -21.31
CA HIS A 253 -26.31 -16.22 -19.92
C HIS A 253 -27.01 -14.97 -19.37
N SER A 254 -27.10 -14.87 -18.04
CA SER A 254 -27.78 -13.75 -17.37
C SER A 254 -26.82 -12.76 -16.72
N GLY A 255 -25.50 -13.05 -16.69
CA GLY A 255 -24.49 -12.23 -16.02
C GLY A 255 -24.49 -12.42 -14.49
N PRO A 256 -23.63 -11.71 -13.72
CA PRO A 256 -22.74 -10.63 -14.15
C PRO A 256 -21.65 -11.12 -15.10
N PHE A 257 -21.21 -10.25 -16.00
CA PHE A 257 -20.21 -10.56 -17.01
C PHE A 257 -18.83 -10.03 -16.65
N GLN A 258 -17.84 -10.86 -16.92
CA GLN A 258 -16.43 -10.48 -16.95
C GLN A 258 -15.92 -10.64 -18.37
N ILE A 259 -15.15 -9.68 -18.86
CA ILE A 259 -14.38 -9.82 -20.10
C ILE A 259 -12.93 -10.17 -19.76
N GLU A 260 -12.37 -11.09 -20.53
CA GLU A 260 -10.96 -11.44 -20.50
C GLU A 260 -10.36 -11.12 -21.87
N PHE A 261 -9.30 -10.33 -21.87
CA PHE A 261 -8.48 -10.02 -23.03
C PHE A 261 -7.20 -10.85 -22.95
N VAL A 262 -6.97 -11.72 -23.92
CA VAL A 262 -5.77 -12.57 -24.00
C VAL A 262 -4.92 -12.10 -25.17
N THR A 263 -3.68 -11.73 -24.88
CA THR A 263 -2.65 -11.34 -25.84
C THR A 263 -1.51 -12.35 -25.83
N ALA A 264 -0.56 -12.24 -26.77
CA ALA A 264 0.66 -13.04 -26.73
C ALA A 264 1.55 -12.77 -25.49
N LYS A 265 1.35 -11.61 -24.82
CA LYS A 265 2.17 -11.15 -23.70
C LYS A 265 1.49 -11.36 -22.33
N GLY A 266 0.30 -11.95 -22.30
CA GLY A 266 -0.46 -12.19 -21.07
C GLY A 266 -1.95 -11.91 -21.25
N SER A 267 -2.70 -11.92 -20.14
CA SER A 267 -4.13 -11.60 -20.15
C SER A 267 -4.51 -10.59 -19.06
N VAL A 268 -5.59 -9.86 -19.31
CA VAL A 268 -6.22 -8.96 -18.35
C VAL A 268 -7.72 -9.22 -18.30
N ARG A 269 -8.30 -9.15 -17.10
CA ARG A 269 -9.73 -9.39 -16.88
C ARG A 269 -10.38 -8.15 -16.28
N HIS A 270 -11.62 -7.90 -16.66
CA HIS A 270 -12.43 -6.82 -16.10
C HIS A 270 -13.88 -7.27 -15.92
N GLN A 271 -14.44 -7.05 -14.74
CA GLN A 271 -15.83 -7.37 -14.42
C GLN A 271 -16.71 -6.13 -14.58
N PHE A 272 -17.76 -6.23 -15.39
CA PHE A 272 -18.68 -5.12 -15.62
C PHE A 272 -19.71 -5.04 -14.50
N GLU A 273 -19.75 -3.91 -13.81
CA GLU A 273 -20.77 -3.61 -12.79
C GLU A 273 -22.17 -3.56 -13.41
N GLY A 274 -23.22 -3.95 -12.67
CA GLY A 274 -24.60 -3.87 -13.16
C GLY A 274 -24.94 -4.80 -14.34
N SER A 275 -24.01 -5.63 -14.79
CA SER A 275 -24.20 -6.56 -15.92
C SER A 275 -24.94 -7.86 -15.53
N SER A 276 -25.52 -7.90 -14.33
CA SER A 276 -26.12 -9.09 -13.69
C SER A 276 -27.50 -9.50 -14.20
N HIS A 277 -28.08 -8.73 -15.12
CA HIS A 277 -29.40 -9.00 -15.67
C HIS A 277 -29.38 -8.78 -17.19
N VAL A 278 -29.26 -9.87 -17.94
CA VAL A 278 -29.62 -9.87 -19.36
C VAL A 278 -31.13 -9.94 -19.45
N GLU A 279 -31.74 -8.77 -19.64
CA GLU A 279 -33.14 -8.72 -20.00
C GLU A 279 -33.35 -9.26 -21.42
N ARG A 280 -34.33 -10.16 -21.56
CA ARG A 280 -34.66 -10.80 -22.84
C ARG A 280 -35.92 -10.22 -23.47
N ASP A 281 -36.81 -9.65 -22.65
CA ASP A 281 -38.05 -9.04 -23.10
C ASP A 281 -38.45 -7.90 -22.16
N MET A 282 -39.10 -6.88 -22.71
CA MET A 282 -39.67 -5.77 -21.93
C MET A 282 -41.01 -6.19 -21.33
N MET A 283 -41.20 -5.89 -20.06
CA MET A 283 -42.42 -6.22 -19.33
C MET A 283 -43.42 -5.08 -19.41
N LEU A 284 -44.72 -5.43 -19.42
CA LEU A 284 -45.78 -4.45 -19.23
C LEU A 284 -45.77 -4.01 -17.76
N ALA A 285 -45.52 -2.72 -17.52
CA ALA A 285 -45.60 -2.11 -16.21
C ALA A 285 -46.78 -1.12 -16.18
N SER A 286 -47.74 -1.36 -15.30
CA SER A 286 -48.79 -0.40 -14.97
C SER A 286 -48.42 0.32 -13.67
N GLY A 287 -48.02 1.58 -13.79
CA GLY A 287 -47.48 2.37 -12.68
C GLY A 287 -48.53 3.01 -11.79
N GLY A 288 -49.68 2.38 -11.51
CA GLY A 288 -50.75 3.00 -10.71
C GLY A 288 -51.33 4.30 -11.31
N VAL A 289 -50.93 4.65 -12.53
CA VAL A 289 -51.49 5.71 -13.39
C VAL A 289 -52.07 5.01 -14.61
N SER A 290 -53.09 5.61 -15.21
CA SER A 290 -54.06 5.05 -16.17
C SER A 290 -53.52 4.39 -17.46
N TRP A 291 -52.20 4.20 -17.63
CA TRP A 291 -51.59 3.75 -18.88
C TRP A 291 -50.58 2.63 -18.65
N VAL A 292 -50.62 1.63 -19.54
CA VAL A 292 -49.69 0.50 -19.56
C VAL A 292 -48.49 0.88 -20.43
N HIS A 293 -47.29 0.82 -19.87
CA HIS A 293 -46.05 1.05 -20.62
C HIS A 293 -45.25 -0.24 -20.71
N ARG A 294 -44.56 -0.47 -21.82
CA ARG A 294 -43.51 -1.50 -21.86
C ARG A 294 -42.23 -0.90 -21.31
N ALA A 295 -41.73 -1.50 -20.24
CA ALA A 295 -40.53 -1.08 -19.54
C ALA A 295 -39.53 -2.23 -19.46
N GLY A 296 -38.25 -1.89 -19.45
CA GLY A 296 -37.18 -2.83 -19.24
C GLY A 296 -35.97 -2.27 -18.51
N LEU A 297 -35.03 -3.13 -18.15
CA LEU A 297 -33.74 -2.82 -17.55
C LEU A 297 -32.63 -2.60 -18.60
N ALA A 298 -32.88 -2.99 -19.86
CA ALA A 298 -31.96 -2.81 -20.97
C ALA A 298 -32.48 -1.77 -22.00
N PRO A 299 -31.57 -1.03 -22.65
CA PRO A 299 -31.91 -0.20 -23.80
C PRO A 299 -32.27 -1.07 -25.01
N TYR A 300 -33.51 -0.94 -25.49
CA TYR A 300 -34.01 -1.55 -26.73
C TYR A 300 -34.18 -0.48 -27.81
N GLU A 301 -34.40 -0.91 -29.06
CA GLU A 301 -34.75 0.01 -30.13
C GLU A 301 -36.00 0.81 -29.72
N LYS A 302 -35.92 2.15 -29.80
CA LYS A 302 -36.98 3.10 -29.43
C LYS A 302 -37.30 3.19 -27.93
N THR A 303 -36.41 2.75 -27.04
CA THR A 303 -36.57 3.05 -25.60
C THR A 303 -35.82 4.31 -25.19
N VAL A 304 -36.30 4.96 -24.13
CA VAL A 304 -35.62 6.09 -23.49
C VAL A 304 -35.31 5.76 -22.03
N PRO A 305 -34.13 6.14 -21.51
CA PRO A 305 -33.81 5.94 -20.11
C PRO A 305 -34.70 6.83 -19.23
N VAL A 306 -35.22 6.28 -18.13
CA VAL A 306 -35.93 7.03 -17.11
C VAL A 306 -34.90 7.70 -16.20
N PRO A 307 -34.83 9.04 -16.13
CA PRO A 307 -33.84 9.73 -15.31
C PRO A 307 -33.88 9.28 -13.84
N GLY A 308 -32.70 8.97 -13.28
CA GLY A 308 -32.56 8.53 -11.88
C GLY A 308 -33.01 7.09 -11.60
N ARG A 309 -33.41 6.32 -12.63
CA ARG A 309 -33.77 4.91 -12.52
C ARG A 309 -32.96 4.08 -13.52
N GLN A 310 -32.67 2.83 -13.16
CA GLN A 310 -32.07 1.85 -14.10
C GLN A 310 -33.18 1.17 -14.93
N VAL A 311 -34.07 1.97 -15.53
CA VAL A 311 -35.22 1.49 -16.29
C VAL A 311 -35.31 2.28 -17.59
N PHE A 312 -35.66 1.60 -18.66
CA PHE A 312 -35.95 2.14 -19.99
C PHE A 312 -37.42 1.92 -20.31
N VAL A 313 -38.05 2.88 -20.98
CA VAL A 313 -39.46 2.79 -21.41
C VAL A 313 -39.57 2.96 -22.91
N GLU A 314 -40.45 2.19 -23.54
CA GLU A 314 -40.73 2.33 -24.97
C GLU A 314 -41.33 3.71 -25.28
N LYS A 315 -40.74 4.39 -26.27
CA LYS A 315 -41.22 5.70 -26.73
C LYS A 315 -42.54 5.51 -27.48
N VAL A 316 -43.65 5.82 -26.82
CA VAL A 316 -44.97 5.88 -27.49
C VAL A 316 -44.90 6.93 -28.60
N ARG A 317 -45.36 6.60 -29.81
CA ARG A 317 -45.43 7.56 -30.92
C ARG A 317 -46.36 8.70 -30.53
N SER A 318 -45.89 9.95 -30.67
CA SER A 318 -46.77 11.12 -30.61
C SER A 318 -47.85 10.98 -31.70
N GLY A 319 -49.09 10.73 -31.29
CA GLY A 319 -50.22 10.47 -32.20
C GLY A 319 -51.04 9.22 -31.86
N GLU A 320 -50.63 8.41 -30.88
CA GLU A 320 -51.46 7.38 -30.23
C GLU A 320 -51.88 7.82 -28.81
N ASP A 321 -52.00 9.14 -28.59
CA ASP A 321 -52.84 9.68 -27.52
C ASP A 321 -54.30 9.68 -28.04
N PRO A 322 -55.28 9.14 -27.31
CA PRO A 322 -56.67 9.53 -27.49
C PRO A 322 -56.91 11.00 -27.10
#